data_AF-B4NDY9-F1
#
_entry.id   AF-B4NDY9-F1
#
_cell.length_a   1.000
_cell.length_b   1.000
_cell.length_c   1.000
_cell.angle_alpha   90.00
_cell.angle_beta   90.00
_cell.angle_gamma   90.00
#
_symmetry.space_group_name_H-M   'P 1'
#
loop_
_entity.id
_entity.type
_entity.pdbx_description
1 polymer ?
#
loop_
_entity_poly.entity_id
_entity_poly.type
_entity_poly.pdbx_seq_one_letter_code
_entity_poly.pdbx_strand_id
1 'polypeptide(L)'
;MHLCLMLALMLMLGLLVQSPTIGIDGAPTSSSRRLLTARDYCFRSGKLSDRQRLRLDHMAYENQEYAHRYAYCFWTKLHLWNDQNGFQAMQIVNHFGGPDRLNVEQAVPVINKCNLSTRPGAASNWCYRAFVCVLRTPVGEWFRRHMSDVINGNA
;
A
#
# COMPACT_ATOMS: atom_id res chain seq x y z
N MET A 1 -5.16 -62.24 14.39
CA MET A 1 -4.20 -61.29 13.77
C MET A 1 -4.83 -60.30 12.78
N HIS A 2 -6.07 -60.48 12.29
CA HIS A 2 -6.68 -59.53 11.34
C HIS A 2 -7.39 -58.33 11.98
N LEU A 3 -7.78 -58.40 13.26
CA LEU A 3 -8.43 -57.29 13.96
C LEU A 3 -7.47 -56.13 14.28
N CYS A 4 -6.21 -56.42 14.62
CA CYS A 4 -5.21 -55.38 14.88
C CYS A 4 -4.79 -54.61 13.62
N LEU A 5 -4.84 -55.25 12.44
CA LEU A 5 -4.47 -54.59 11.18
C LEU A 5 -5.52 -53.57 10.73
N MET A 6 -6.81 -53.84 10.99
CA MET A 6 -7.92 -52.93 10.68
C MET A 6 -7.95 -51.70 11.60
N LEU A 7 -7.62 -51.87 12.89
CA LEU A 7 -7.54 -50.76 13.85
C LEU A 7 -6.38 -49.81 13.53
N ALA A 8 -5.26 -50.32 13.05
CA ALA A 8 -4.13 -49.51 12.61
C ALA A 8 -4.43 -48.71 11.32
N LEU A 9 -5.24 -49.26 10.39
CA LEU A 9 -5.62 -48.58 9.16
C LEU A 9 -6.62 -47.43 9.41
N MET A 10 -7.53 -47.60 10.37
CA MET A 10 -8.49 -46.54 10.74
C MET A 10 -7.87 -45.39 11.55
N LEU A 11 -6.76 -45.63 12.27
CA LEU A 11 -5.97 -44.57 12.93
C LEU A 11 -5.12 -43.75 11.94
N MET A 12 -4.74 -44.33 10.79
CA MET A 12 -3.95 -43.65 9.75
C MET A 12 -4.81 -42.86 8.74
N LEU A 13 -6.12 -43.14 8.63
CA LEU A 13 -7.05 -42.38 7.76
C LEU A 13 -7.73 -41.18 8.44
N GLY A 14 -7.58 -41.00 9.76
CA GLY A 14 -8.24 -39.93 10.53
C GLY A 14 -7.56 -38.56 10.52
N LEU A 15 -6.46 -38.37 9.79
CA LEU A 15 -5.62 -37.16 9.87
C LEU A 15 -5.83 -36.14 8.73
N LEU A 16 -6.91 -36.23 7.95
CA LEU A 16 -7.21 -35.26 6.90
C LEU A 16 -8.61 -34.64 7.03
N VAL A 17 -9.07 -34.40 8.25
CA VAL A 17 -10.11 -33.38 8.47
C VAL A 17 -9.40 -32.04 8.56
N GLN A 18 -9.16 -31.41 7.41
CA GLN A 18 -8.86 -29.99 7.38
C GLN A 18 -10.10 -29.25 7.86
N SER A 19 -10.11 -28.87 9.13
CA SER A 19 -11.06 -27.86 9.61
C SER A 19 -10.91 -26.62 8.73
N PRO A 20 -12.00 -26.05 8.17
CA PRO A 20 -11.91 -24.75 7.54
C PRO A 20 -11.48 -23.77 8.63
N THR A 21 -10.24 -23.29 8.54
CA THR A 21 -9.81 -22.15 9.33
C THR A 21 -10.65 -20.97 8.86
N ILE A 22 -11.71 -20.67 9.61
CA ILE A 22 -12.32 -19.34 9.60
C ILE A 22 -11.24 -18.42 10.17
N GLY A 23 -10.35 -17.96 9.30
CA GLY A 23 -9.30 -17.01 9.62
C GLY A 23 -9.91 -15.63 9.80
N ILE A 24 -10.50 -15.39 10.96
CA ILE A 24 -10.56 -14.04 11.53
C ILE A 24 -9.18 -13.82 12.16
N ASP A 25 -8.20 -13.46 11.32
CA ASP A 25 -6.94 -12.78 11.64
C ASP A 25 -6.04 -12.84 10.39
N GLY A 26 -6.31 -11.94 9.44
CA GLY A 26 -5.51 -11.78 8.23
C GLY A 26 -4.19 -11.08 8.53
N ALA A 27 -3.10 -11.84 8.66
CA ALA A 27 -1.78 -11.23 8.71
C ALA A 27 -1.55 -10.36 7.45
N PRO A 28 -1.08 -9.10 7.57
CA PRO A 28 -0.89 -8.22 6.44
C PRO A 28 0.06 -8.84 5.41
N THR A 29 -0.26 -8.72 4.13
CA THR A 29 0.64 -9.11 3.04
C THR A 29 2.00 -8.39 3.17
N SER A 30 3.05 -8.91 2.51
CA SER A 30 4.37 -8.26 2.51
C SER A 30 4.31 -6.82 1.95
N SER A 31 3.40 -6.55 1.01
CA SER A 31 3.15 -5.21 0.48
C SER A 31 2.41 -4.32 1.49
N SER A 32 1.31 -4.81 2.08
CA SER A 32 0.57 -4.13 3.15
C SER A 32 1.50 -3.76 4.30
N ARG A 33 2.36 -4.68 4.75
CA ARG A 33 3.34 -4.45 5.82
C ARG A 33 4.35 -3.36 5.48
N ARG A 34 4.83 -3.30 4.24
CA ARG A 34 5.75 -2.24 3.78
C ARG A 34 5.08 -0.87 3.79
N LEU A 35 3.83 -0.78 3.34
CA LEU A 35 3.04 0.46 3.36
C LEU A 35 2.85 0.94 4.80
N LEU A 36 2.42 0.05 5.71
CA LEU A 36 2.25 0.36 7.14
C LEU A 36 3.58 0.80 7.78
N THR A 37 4.67 0.11 7.48
CA THR A 37 6.01 0.46 7.99
C THR A 37 6.47 1.84 7.52
N ALA A 38 6.27 2.17 6.24
CA ALA A 38 6.61 3.48 5.69
C ALA A 38 5.75 4.59 6.32
N ARG A 39 4.44 4.34 6.47
CA ARG A 39 3.51 5.26 7.14
C ARG A 39 3.95 5.56 8.57
N ASP A 40 4.14 4.52 9.39
CA ASP A 40 4.48 4.67 10.81
C ASP A 40 5.86 5.31 11.00
N TYR A 41 6.80 5.06 10.08
CA TYR A 41 8.07 5.76 10.04
C TYR A 41 7.88 7.26 9.78
N CYS A 42 7.09 7.62 8.75
CA CYS A 42 6.90 9.00 8.34
C CYS A 42 6.04 9.82 9.32
N PHE A 43 5.11 9.19 10.04
CA PHE A 43 4.41 9.83 11.16
C PHE A 43 5.36 10.21 12.29
N ARG A 44 6.30 9.33 12.63
CA ARG A 44 7.29 9.56 13.69
C ARG A 44 8.36 10.56 13.26
N SER A 45 8.96 10.40 12.09
CA SER A 45 10.03 11.29 11.61
C SER A 45 9.51 12.70 11.35
N GLY A 46 8.28 12.83 10.84
CA GLY A 46 7.61 14.11 10.63
C GLY A 46 7.11 14.78 11.91
N LYS A 47 7.21 14.10 13.08
CA LYS A 47 6.68 14.57 14.37
C LYS A 47 5.23 15.04 14.27
N LEU A 48 4.40 14.28 13.53
CA LEU A 48 3.02 14.66 13.28
C LEU A 48 2.18 14.56 14.56
N SER A 49 1.33 15.57 14.79
CA SER A 49 0.33 15.55 15.85
C SER A 49 -0.77 14.52 15.56
N ASP A 50 -1.51 14.11 16.58
CA ASP A 50 -2.58 13.11 16.43
C ASP A 50 -3.66 13.57 15.44
N ARG A 51 -4.01 14.87 15.47
CA ARG A 51 -4.94 15.46 14.49
C ARG A 51 -4.40 15.39 13.06
N GLN A 52 -3.10 15.63 12.86
CA GLN A 52 -2.49 15.52 11.53
C GLN A 52 -2.47 14.07 11.04
N ARG A 53 -2.15 13.12 11.92
CA ARG A 53 -2.16 11.68 11.61
C ARG A 53 -3.55 11.21 11.22
N LEU A 54 -4.56 11.53 12.03
CA LEU A 54 -5.95 11.16 11.77
C LEU A 54 -6.43 11.62 10.39
N ARG A 55 -6.08 12.85 9.98
CA ARG A 55 -6.40 13.35 8.65
C ARG A 55 -5.73 12.54 7.54
N LEU A 56 -4.45 12.21 7.70
CA LEU A 56 -3.72 11.41 6.72
C LEU A 56 -4.24 9.97 6.65
N ASP A 57 -4.63 9.38 7.78
CA ASP A 57 -5.28 8.05 7.83
C ASP A 57 -6.64 8.06 7.13
N HIS A 58 -7.34 9.21 7.16
CA HIS A 58 -8.58 9.43 6.40
C HIS A 58 -8.33 9.85 4.95
N MET A 59 -7.09 9.70 4.45
CA MET A 59 -6.69 10.08 3.09
C MET A 59 -6.90 11.58 2.77
N ALA A 60 -6.96 12.43 3.79
CA ALA A 60 -7.11 13.87 3.67
C ALA A 60 -5.75 14.56 3.64
N TYR A 61 -5.24 14.77 2.43
CA TYR A 61 -3.98 15.46 2.16
C TYR A 61 -4.22 16.95 1.91
N GLU A 62 -4.37 17.72 2.98
CA GLU A 62 -4.51 19.19 2.90
C GLU A 62 -3.26 19.84 2.31
N ASN A 63 -3.40 21.00 1.66
CA ASN A 63 -2.27 21.77 1.15
C ASN A 63 -1.52 22.49 2.28
N GLN A 64 -0.84 21.70 3.11
CA GLN A 64 -0.13 22.12 4.32
C GLN A 64 1.26 21.50 4.34
N GLU A 65 2.23 22.19 4.95
CA GLU A 65 3.64 21.75 4.96
C GLU A 65 3.82 20.33 5.54
N TYR A 66 3.04 19.96 6.56
CA TYR A 66 3.11 18.63 7.15
C TYR A 66 2.69 17.53 6.16
N ALA A 67 1.70 17.80 5.31
CA ALA A 67 1.23 16.85 4.31
C ALA A 67 2.23 16.70 3.16
N HIS A 68 2.91 17.80 2.79
CA HIS A 68 3.97 17.78 1.78
C HIS A 68 5.14 16.92 2.25
N ARG A 69 5.62 17.17 3.48
CA ARG A 69 6.71 16.40 4.09
C ARG A 69 6.34 14.93 4.28
N TYR A 70 5.10 14.65 4.70
CA TYR A 70 4.61 13.29 4.84
C TYR A 70 4.59 12.55 3.50
N ALA A 71 3.97 13.13 2.46
CA ALA A 71 3.89 12.50 1.14
C ALA A 71 5.28 12.20 0.59
N TYR A 72 6.18 13.19 0.65
CA TYR A 72 7.56 13.03 0.23
C TYR A 72 8.29 11.91 0.98
N CYS A 73 8.20 11.89 2.32
CA CYS A 73 8.77 10.83 3.14
C CYS A 73 8.22 9.47 2.76
N PHE A 74 6.88 9.33 2.66
CA PHE A 74 6.20 8.07 2.43
C PHE A 74 6.64 7.44 1.11
N TRP A 75 6.57 8.22 0.02
CA TRP A 75 6.91 7.73 -1.31
C TRP A 75 8.41 7.48 -1.51
N THR A 76 9.27 8.27 -0.85
CA THR A 76 10.71 8.05 -0.86
C THR A 76 11.08 6.81 -0.06
N LYS A 77 10.45 6.58 1.10
CA LYS A 77 10.67 5.41 1.96
C LYS A 77 10.28 4.10 1.28
N LEU A 78 9.30 4.15 0.38
CA LEU A 78 8.90 3.02 -0.45
C LEU A 78 9.79 2.82 -1.69
N HIS A 79 10.73 3.74 -1.94
CA HIS A 79 11.54 3.80 -3.16
C HIS A 79 10.71 3.93 -4.44
N LEU A 80 9.56 4.60 -4.35
CA LEU A 80 8.64 4.83 -5.49
C LEU A 80 8.69 6.27 -6.00
N TRP A 81 9.42 7.13 -5.31
CA TRP A 81 9.78 8.49 -5.70
C TRP A 81 11.29 8.64 -5.73
N ASN A 82 11.80 9.44 -6.68
CA ASN A 82 13.14 10.02 -6.61
C ASN A 82 13.15 11.46 -7.14
N ASP A 83 14.14 12.23 -6.72
CA ASP A 83 14.21 13.67 -7.01
C ASP A 83 14.63 14.00 -8.44
N GLN A 84 15.11 13.01 -9.20
CA GLN A 84 15.48 13.22 -10.59
C GLN A 84 14.26 13.07 -11.53
N ASN A 85 13.41 12.08 -11.28
CA ASN A 85 12.39 11.60 -12.21
C ASN A 85 10.96 11.63 -11.64
N GLY A 86 10.80 11.88 -10.35
CA GLY A 86 9.51 11.85 -9.66
C GLY A 86 9.03 10.43 -9.38
N PHE A 87 7.73 10.19 -9.55
CA PHE A 87 7.13 8.87 -9.37
C PHE A 87 7.61 7.84 -10.39
N GLN A 88 8.09 6.70 -9.90
CA GLN A 88 8.56 5.58 -10.71
C GLN A 88 7.37 4.71 -11.14
N ALA A 89 6.63 5.14 -12.16
CA ALA A 89 5.31 4.60 -12.52
C ALA A 89 5.26 3.07 -12.66
N MET A 90 6.21 2.46 -13.36
CA MET A 90 6.26 0.98 -13.49
C MET A 90 6.53 0.27 -12.16
N GLN A 91 7.40 0.85 -11.32
CA GLN A 91 7.68 0.28 -9.99
C GLN A 91 6.48 0.41 -9.06
N ILE A 92 5.69 1.48 -9.20
CA ILE A 92 4.42 1.65 -8.48
C ILE A 92 3.46 0.51 -8.85
N VAL A 93 3.24 0.26 -10.14
CA VAL A 93 2.36 -0.84 -10.58
C VAL A 93 2.84 -2.18 -10.04
N ASN A 94 4.13 -2.48 -10.16
CA ASN A 94 4.72 -3.72 -9.65
C ASN A 94 4.60 -3.84 -8.12
N HIS A 95 4.81 -2.74 -7.39
CA HIS A 95 4.70 -2.72 -5.93
C HIS A 95 3.30 -3.11 -5.45
N PHE A 96 2.27 -2.68 -6.19
CA PHE A 96 0.87 -2.92 -5.85
C PHE A 96 0.30 -4.22 -6.41
N GLY A 97 1.16 -5.16 -6.82
CA GLY A 97 0.75 -6.49 -7.27
C GLY A 97 0.57 -6.63 -8.77
N GLY A 98 1.11 -5.68 -9.56
CA GLY A 98 1.19 -5.80 -11.02
C GLY A 98 -0.12 -5.47 -11.74
N PRO A 99 -0.21 -5.79 -13.06
CA PRO A 99 -1.33 -5.42 -13.92
C PRO A 99 -2.69 -5.96 -13.43
N ASP A 100 -2.68 -7.08 -12.70
CA ASP A 100 -3.90 -7.70 -12.14
C ASP A 100 -4.56 -6.85 -11.04
N ARG A 101 -3.78 -5.97 -10.41
CA ARG A 101 -4.24 -5.11 -9.31
C ARG A 101 -4.37 -3.65 -9.72
N LEU A 102 -3.45 -3.18 -10.55
CA LEU A 102 -3.43 -1.82 -11.06
C LEU A 102 -3.15 -1.86 -12.57
N ASN A 103 -4.15 -1.49 -13.38
CA ASN A 103 -4.04 -1.52 -14.83
C ASN A 103 -2.89 -0.63 -15.31
N VAL A 104 -1.88 -1.25 -15.94
CA VAL A 104 -0.65 -0.59 -16.43
C VAL A 104 -0.96 0.49 -17.46
N GLU A 105 -1.84 0.20 -18.43
CA GLU A 105 -2.20 1.10 -19.53
C GLU A 105 -2.89 2.37 -19.05
N GLN A 106 -3.61 2.27 -17.92
CA GLN A 106 -4.26 3.42 -17.29
C GLN A 106 -3.32 4.14 -16.32
N ALA A 107 -2.58 3.40 -15.48
CA ALA A 107 -1.82 3.98 -14.39
C ALA A 107 -0.56 4.70 -14.86
N VAL A 108 0.22 4.08 -15.75
CA VAL A 108 1.53 4.60 -16.14
C VAL A 108 1.44 5.96 -16.84
N PRO A 109 0.57 6.14 -17.85
CA PRO A 109 0.45 7.44 -18.53
C PRO A 109 -0.02 8.55 -17.57
N VAL A 110 -0.96 8.23 -16.67
CA VAL A 110 -1.48 9.17 -15.68
C VAL A 110 -0.39 9.64 -14.71
N ILE A 111 0.37 8.71 -14.14
CA ILE A 111 1.45 9.02 -13.19
C ILE A 111 2.53 9.87 -13.87
N ASN A 112 2.96 9.49 -15.07
CA ASN A 112 3.98 10.22 -15.82
C ASN A 112 3.50 11.64 -16.20
N LYS A 113 2.24 11.80 -16.62
CA LYS A 113 1.65 13.11 -16.88
C LYS A 113 1.65 13.99 -15.62
N CYS A 114 1.33 13.43 -14.46
CA CYS A 114 1.37 14.15 -13.20
C CYS A 114 2.78 14.57 -12.78
N ASN A 115 3.79 13.72 -12.98
CA ASN A 115 5.19 14.10 -12.75
C ASN A 115 5.58 15.33 -13.59
N LEU A 116 5.31 15.28 -14.90
CA LEU A 116 5.71 16.32 -15.85
C LEU A 116 5.02 17.66 -15.57
N SER A 117 3.69 17.63 -15.38
CA SER A 117 2.88 18.84 -15.19
C SER A 117 3.14 19.56 -13.86
N THR A 118 3.78 18.91 -12.90
CA THR A 118 3.98 19.45 -11.55
C THR A 118 5.45 19.65 -11.18
N ARG A 119 6.39 19.49 -12.11
CA ARG A 119 7.84 19.50 -11.87
C ARG A 119 8.43 20.76 -11.20
N PRO A 120 8.03 22.00 -11.53
CA PRO A 120 8.77 23.18 -11.08
C PRO A 120 8.81 23.39 -9.56
N GLY A 121 9.99 23.45 -8.93
CA GLY A 121 10.16 23.82 -7.51
C GLY A 121 10.91 22.76 -6.68
N ALA A 122 10.86 22.90 -5.35
CA ALA A 122 11.52 21.98 -4.42
C ALA A 122 10.97 20.54 -4.53
N ALA A 123 11.83 19.53 -4.33
CA ALA A 123 11.48 18.12 -4.51
C ALA A 123 10.29 17.65 -3.67
N SER A 124 10.19 18.08 -2.41
CA SER A 124 9.06 17.75 -1.53
C SER A 124 7.74 18.33 -2.02
N ASN A 125 7.77 19.57 -2.53
CA ASN A 125 6.60 20.22 -3.13
C ASN A 125 6.23 19.56 -4.47
N TRP A 126 7.23 19.19 -5.28
CA TRP A 126 7.00 18.43 -6.51
C TRP A 126 6.32 17.10 -6.23
N CYS A 127 6.85 16.31 -5.29
CA CYS A 127 6.25 15.04 -4.87
C CYS A 127 4.80 15.21 -4.43
N TYR A 128 4.53 16.19 -3.56
CA TYR A 128 3.19 16.47 -3.10
C TYR A 128 2.23 16.85 -4.23
N ARG A 129 2.62 17.78 -5.11
CA ARG A 129 1.75 18.20 -6.22
C ARG A 129 1.51 17.07 -7.22
N ALA A 130 2.53 16.29 -7.54
CA ALA A 130 2.39 15.11 -8.39
C ALA A 130 1.42 14.10 -7.74
N PHE A 131 1.53 13.89 -6.42
CA PHE A 131 0.67 12.98 -5.69
C PHE A 131 -0.79 13.45 -5.70
N VAL A 132 -1.04 14.72 -5.39
CA VAL A 132 -2.39 15.31 -5.45
C VAL A 132 -2.96 15.26 -6.88
N CYS A 133 -2.12 15.45 -7.91
CA CYS A 133 -2.53 15.26 -9.30
C CYS A 133 -3.03 13.82 -9.54
N VAL A 134 -2.28 12.80 -9.12
CA VAL A 134 -2.69 11.38 -9.26
C VAL A 134 -3.96 11.11 -8.45
N LEU A 135 -4.09 11.67 -7.25
CA LEU A 135 -5.27 11.52 -6.40
C LEU A 135 -6.58 12.03 -7.03
N ARG A 136 -6.51 12.88 -8.06
CA ARG A 136 -7.68 13.39 -8.80
C ARG A 136 -8.08 12.51 -9.99
N THR A 137 -7.53 11.31 -10.09
CA THR A 137 -7.76 10.38 -11.19
C THR A 137 -8.28 9.04 -10.66
N PRO A 138 -8.76 8.13 -11.53
CA PRO A 138 -9.16 6.78 -11.12
C PRO A 138 -8.04 5.99 -10.41
N VAL A 139 -6.77 6.25 -10.76
CA VAL A 139 -5.60 5.67 -10.06
C VAL A 139 -5.58 6.10 -8.60
N GLY A 140 -5.92 7.36 -8.35
CA GLY A 140 -6.05 7.94 -7.01
C GLY A 140 -7.20 7.34 -6.21
N GLU A 141 -8.36 7.13 -6.83
CA GLU A 141 -9.50 6.47 -6.20
C GLU A 141 -9.19 5.03 -5.81
N TRP A 142 -8.53 4.29 -6.72
CA TRP A 142 -8.02 2.97 -6.42
C TRP A 142 -7.04 2.99 -5.24
N PHE A 143 -6.09 3.93 -5.23
CA PHE A 143 -5.10 4.05 -4.16
C PHE A 143 -5.76 4.30 -2.79
N ARG A 144 -6.76 5.19 -2.72
CA ARG A 144 -7.49 5.45 -1.47
C ARG A 144 -8.19 4.21 -0.94
N ARG A 145 -8.85 3.45 -1.81
CA ARG A 145 -9.52 2.18 -1.43
C ARG A 145 -8.50 1.17 -0.93
N HIS A 146 -7.42 0.96 -1.69
CA HIS A 146 -6.36 0.04 -1.31
C HIS A 146 -5.72 0.40 0.04
N MET A 147 -5.40 1.67 0.26
CA MET A 147 -4.84 2.12 1.53
C MET A 147 -5.83 2.00 2.68
N SER A 148 -7.12 2.25 2.45
CA SER A 148 -8.17 2.00 3.43
C SER A 148 -8.20 0.51 3.83
N ASP A 149 -8.12 -0.39 2.85
CA ASP A 149 -8.08 -1.83 3.14
C ASP A 149 -6.83 -2.21 3.93
N VAL A 150 -5.66 -1.67 3.56
CA VAL A 150 -4.39 -1.89 4.28
C VAL A 150 -4.45 -1.38 5.73
N ILE A 151 -5.01 -0.19 5.96
CA ILE A 151 -5.14 0.41 7.30
C ILE A 151 -6.06 -0.41 8.18
N ASN A 152 -7.18 -0.88 7.62
CA ASN A 152 -8.20 -1.60 8.36
C ASN A 152 -7.93 -3.11 8.48
N GLY A 153 -6.81 -3.60 7.93
CA GLY A 153 -6.44 -5.02 7.98
C GLY A 153 -7.20 -5.91 6.99
N ASN A 154 -7.79 -5.33 5.94
CA ASN A 154 -8.57 -6.02 4.91
C ASN A 154 -7.73 -6.43 3.68
N ALA A 155 -6.43 -6.08 3.62
CA ALA A 155 -5.57 -6.20 2.42
C ALA A 155 -4.37 -7.14 2.54
#